data_AF-A0A7Y5DCV3-F1
#
_entry.id   AF-A0A7Y5DCV3-F1
#
_cell.length_a   1.000
_cell.length_b   1.000
_cell.length_c   1.000
_cell.angle_alpha   90.00
_cell.angle_beta   90.00
_cell.angle_gamma   90.00
#
_symmetry.space_group_name_H-M   'P 1'
#
loop_
_entity.id
_entity.type
_entity.pdbx_description
1 polymer ?
#
loop_
_entity_poly.entity_id
_entity_poly.type
_entity_poly.pdbx_seq_one_letter_code
_entity_poly.pdbx_strand_id
1 'polypeptide(L)'
;MSSEIDIDIVRGYYRRMSDQEIMVVLTTDAKGLTPEALQVVKEEIERRKLKPEIAEILETQQQTGEEAFKVYDPEGCPVEEAERLWLEHSFLYLLEIFGRTTTKNKRVLVPDSNHFPVVYDGSERSAYETLKIVAQQMEVPFNSIKLDFYDEDLQYITDGNPAGLYWGKHENNIFEISLARTILKEPEEIVGTLAHEIAHVKLLGENRMEENDEKITDLATMFFGLGIFNANAALKTFNHGWSTAGYLTQMEWGYAFALFANFRKETAAPWLDYLCTNVKADYRQSQLFISSNGLNIFE
;
A
#
# COMPACT_ATOMS: atom_id res chain seq x y z
N MET A 1 27.83 -12.15 10.08
CA MET A 1 28.65 -10.95 9.87
C MET A 1 27.72 -9.77 10.07
N SER A 2 27.81 -9.06 11.20
CA SER A 2 26.91 -7.95 11.50
C SER A 2 27.19 -6.80 10.53
N SER A 3 26.16 -6.29 9.88
CA SER A 3 26.23 -5.03 9.15
C SER A 3 26.40 -3.90 10.17
N GLU A 4 27.63 -3.54 10.48
CA GLU A 4 27.91 -2.32 11.25
C GLU A 4 27.37 -1.14 10.42
N ILE A 5 26.42 -0.40 11.01
CA ILE A 5 25.90 0.83 10.45
C ILE A 5 27.06 1.82 10.34
N ASP A 6 27.24 2.42 9.16
CA ASP A 6 28.21 3.50 8.98
C ASP A 6 27.68 4.76 9.68
N ILE A 7 28.18 4.99 10.90
CA ILE A 7 27.78 6.10 11.79
C ILE A 7 28.01 7.46 11.13
N ASP A 8 28.99 7.59 10.23
CA ASP A 8 29.27 8.86 9.55
C ASP A 8 28.21 9.20 8.49
N ILE A 9 27.58 8.20 7.88
CA ILE A 9 26.43 8.39 7.00
C ILE A 9 25.21 8.87 7.81
N VAL A 10 24.92 8.24 8.95
CA VAL A 10 23.82 8.64 9.84
C VAL A 10 24.01 10.07 10.35
N ARG A 11 25.22 10.40 10.75
CA ARG A 11 25.59 11.76 11.18
C ARG A 11 25.45 12.78 10.04
N GLY A 12 25.85 12.41 8.82
CA GLY A 12 25.66 13.23 7.63
C GLY A 12 24.18 13.44 7.26
N TYR A 13 23.33 12.44 7.50
CA TYR A 13 21.89 12.53 7.29
C TYR A 13 21.24 13.59 8.18
N TYR A 14 21.37 13.48 9.50
CA TYR A 14 20.75 14.44 10.44
C TYR A 14 21.35 15.84 10.36
N ARG A 15 22.63 15.98 9.99
CA ARG A 15 23.27 17.31 9.84
C ARG A 15 22.77 18.11 8.65
N ARG A 16 22.25 17.45 7.61
CA ARG A 16 21.72 18.11 6.41
C ARG A 16 20.30 18.66 6.60
N MET A 17 19.58 18.17 7.61
CA MET A 17 18.23 18.64 7.92
C MET A 17 18.23 20.07 8.48
N SER A 18 17.20 20.82 8.17
CA SER A 18 16.83 22.04 8.89
C SER A 18 16.29 21.70 10.29
N ASP A 19 16.18 22.72 11.15
CA ASP A 19 15.63 22.53 12.50
C ASP A 19 14.15 22.10 12.47
N GLN A 20 13.40 22.43 11.41
CA GLN A 20 12.01 22.01 11.28
C GLN A 20 11.89 20.54 10.84
N GLU A 21 12.74 20.10 9.90
CA GLU A 21 12.74 18.71 9.41
C GLU A 21 13.18 17.74 10.50
N ILE A 22 14.25 18.07 11.24
CA ILE A 22 14.71 17.22 12.34
C ILE A 22 13.64 17.14 13.45
N MET A 23 12.89 18.20 13.71
CA MET A 23 11.80 18.18 14.69
C MET A 23 10.68 17.20 14.32
N VAL A 24 10.29 17.17 13.04
CA VAL A 24 9.28 16.23 12.54
C VAL A 24 9.81 14.80 12.72
N VAL A 25 10.99 14.50 12.17
CA VAL A 25 11.59 13.16 12.24
C VAL A 25 11.71 12.67 13.69
N LEU A 26 12.16 13.52 14.61
CA LEU A 26 12.35 13.13 16.02
C LEU A 26 11.04 12.93 16.79
N THR A 27 9.94 13.54 16.35
CA THR A 27 8.65 13.45 17.04
C THR A 27 7.71 12.41 16.42
N THR A 28 7.91 12.04 15.16
CA THR A 28 7.00 11.14 14.43
C THR A 28 7.62 9.82 13.98
N ASP A 29 8.94 9.74 13.80
CA ASP A 29 9.57 8.64 13.03
C ASP A 29 10.94 8.20 13.58
N ALA A 30 11.16 8.34 14.89
CA ALA A 30 12.43 8.01 15.51
C ALA A 30 12.46 6.60 16.13
N LYS A 31 11.41 5.79 15.98
CA LYS A 31 11.30 4.46 16.61
C LYS A 31 12.33 3.47 16.03
N GLY A 32 12.94 2.65 16.89
CA GLY A 32 13.79 1.53 16.46
C GLY A 32 15.21 1.92 16.04
N LEU A 33 15.72 3.07 16.50
CA LEU A 33 17.10 3.46 16.28
C LEU A 33 18.05 2.54 17.07
N THR A 34 19.16 2.13 16.45
CA THR A 34 20.21 1.40 17.19
C THR A 34 20.83 2.32 18.25
N PRO A 35 21.45 1.78 19.31
CA PRO A 35 22.10 2.59 20.34
C PRO A 35 23.10 3.62 19.78
N GLU A 36 23.83 3.26 18.72
CA GLU A 36 24.79 4.12 18.05
C GLU A 36 24.12 5.24 17.25
N ALA A 37 23.04 4.94 16.53
CA ALA A 37 22.26 5.94 15.80
C ALA A 37 21.54 6.90 16.75
N LEU A 38 21.02 6.38 17.87
CA LEU A 38 20.41 7.17 18.93
C LEU A 38 21.41 8.15 19.54
N GLN A 39 22.65 7.74 19.74
CA GLN A 39 23.71 8.62 20.23
C GLN A 39 24.00 9.78 19.26
N VAL A 40 24.05 9.51 17.95
CA VAL A 40 24.23 10.55 16.92
C VAL A 40 23.09 11.57 16.95
N VAL A 41 21.86 11.11 17.15
CA VAL A 41 20.69 11.97 17.25
C VAL A 41 20.75 12.86 18.50
N LYS A 42 21.12 12.28 19.66
CA LYS A 42 21.28 13.05 20.91
C LYS A 42 22.36 14.13 20.76
N GLU A 43 23.50 13.79 20.15
CA GLU A 43 24.55 14.76 19.82
C GLU A 43 24.03 15.91 18.96
N GLU A 44 23.16 15.62 17.98
CA GLU A 44 22.63 16.64 17.08
C GLU A 44 21.58 17.54 17.74
N ILE A 45 20.73 16.99 18.62
CA ILE A 45 19.79 17.76 19.46
C ILE A 45 20.54 18.75 20.34
N GLU A 46 21.61 18.28 21.00
CA GLU A 46 22.48 19.12 21.84
C GLU A 46 23.18 20.19 21.02
N ARG A 47 23.77 19.81 19.87
CA ARG A 47 24.46 20.74 18.96
C ARG A 47 23.57 21.89 18.50
N ARG A 48 22.31 21.58 18.18
CA ARG A 48 21.30 22.54 17.71
C ARG A 48 20.59 23.30 18.83
N LYS A 49 20.82 22.91 20.10
CA LYS A 49 20.13 23.46 21.28
C LYS A 49 18.60 23.38 21.15
N LEU A 50 18.12 22.26 20.61
CA LEU A 50 16.68 22.02 20.53
C LEU A 50 16.10 21.82 21.93
N LYS A 51 14.79 21.98 22.08
CA LYS A 51 14.12 21.92 23.39
C LYS A 51 14.38 20.58 24.09
N PRO A 52 14.61 20.57 25.42
CA PRO A 52 14.91 19.35 26.17
C PRO A 52 13.77 18.31 26.14
N GLU A 53 12.53 18.74 25.95
CA GLU A 53 11.34 17.89 25.78
C GLU A 53 11.48 16.90 24.59
N ILE A 54 12.29 17.22 23.58
CA ILE A 54 12.48 16.36 22.39
C ILE A 54 13.31 15.12 22.72
N ALA A 55 14.31 15.26 23.59
CA ALA A 55 15.12 14.13 24.04
C ALA A 55 14.27 13.14 24.87
N GLU A 56 13.33 13.66 25.66
CA GLU A 56 12.38 12.86 26.44
C GLU A 56 11.38 12.12 25.53
N ILE A 57 10.85 12.81 24.51
CA ILE A 57 9.99 12.21 23.47
C ILE A 57 10.74 11.09 22.72
N LEU A 58 12.00 11.32 22.36
CA LEU A 58 12.86 10.36 21.67
C LEU A 58 13.11 9.11 22.53
N GLU A 59 13.39 9.28 23.82
CA GLU A 59 13.58 8.16 24.76
C GLU A 59 12.28 7.36 24.98
N THR A 60 11.14 8.05 25.05
CA THR A 60 9.82 7.39 25.15
C THR A 60 9.52 6.54 23.91
N GLN A 61 9.88 7.03 22.72
CA GLN A 61 9.76 6.27 21.47
C GLN A 61 10.71 5.06 21.40
N GLN A 62 11.86 5.07 22.09
CA GLN A 62 12.73 3.89 22.18
C GLN A 62 12.25 2.87 23.23
N GLN A 63 11.60 3.32 24.30
CA GLN A 63 11.07 2.44 25.36
C GLN A 63 9.83 1.65 24.91
N THR A 64 9.21 2.00 23.79
CA THR A 64 8.05 1.29 23.21
C THR A 64 8.42 0.16 22.23
N GLY A 65 9.61 -0.43 22.36
CA GLY A 65 10.09 -1.44 21.42
C GLY A 65 11.19 -2.36 21.91
N GLU A 66 11.03 -3.01 23.07
CA GLU A 66 11.33 -4.45 23.05
C GLU A 66 10.14 -5.10 22.34
N GLU A 67 10.16 -5.14 21.01
CA GLU A 67 9.36 -6.15 20.31
C GLU A 67 9.90 -7.48 20.81
N ALA A 68 9.18 -8.08 21.76
CA ALA A 68 9.34 -9.49 22.05
C ALA A 68 9.32 -10.18 20.69
N PHE A 69 10.40 -10.88 20.33
CA PHE A 69 10.44 -11.69 19.12
C PHE A 69 9.15 -12.50 19.09
N LYS A 70 8.23 -12.13 18.21
CA LYS A 70 6.96 -12.83 18.10
C LYS A 70 7.34 -14.19 17.55
N VAL A 71 7.29 -15.20 18.41
CA VAL A 71 7.53 -16.58 18.00
C VAL A 71 6.50 -16.85 16.91
N TYR A 72 6.98 -17.17 15.70
CA TYR A 72 6.12 -17.48 14.57
C TYR A 72 5.10 -18.52 15.01
N ASP A 73 3.83 -18.12 15.04
CA ASP A 73 2.70 -18.96 15.37
C ASP A 73 1.93 -19.26 14.08
N PRO A 74 2.10 -20.45 13.48
CA PRO A 74 1.43 -20.81 12.22
C PRO A 74 -0.10 -20.89 12.34
N GLU A 75 -0.65 -20.91 13.56
CA GLU A 75 -2.09 -20.90 13.83
C GLU A 75 -2.58 -19.52 14.31
N GLY A 76 -1.65 -18.61 14.61
CA GLY A 76 -1.90 -17.25 15.06
C GLY A 76 -2.22 -16.27 13.92
N CYS A 77 -2.65 -15.06 14.28
CA CYS A 77 -2.90 -14.01 13.31
C CYS A 77 -1.56 -13.51 12.71
N PRO A 78 -1.42 -13.43 11.37
CA PRO A 78 -0.17 -12.98 10.75
C PRO A 78 0.02 -11.46 10.83
N VAL A 79 -1.02 -10.71 11.18
CA VAL A 79 -0.94 -9.26 11.44
C VAL A 79 -1.07 -8.98 12.93
N GLU A 80 -0.52 -7.85 13.37
CA GLU A 80 -0.70 -7.37 14.74
C GLU A 80 -2.17 -6.97 14.99
N GLU A 81 -2.55 -6.90 16.27
CA GLU A 81 -3.96 -6.73 16.65
C GLU A 81 -4.55 -5.40 16.16
N ALA A 82 -3.77 -4.31 16.19
CA ALA A 82 -4.23 -3.00 15.73
C ALA A 82 -4.51 -3.01 14.22
N GLU A 83 -3.62 -3.61 13.44
CA GLU A 83 -3.71 -3.77 11.99
C GLU A 83 -4.86 -4.70 11.62
N ARG A 84 -5.06 -5.79 12.38
CA ARG A 84 -6.21 -6.69 12.23
C ARG A 84 -7.53 -5.93 12.37
N LEU A 85 -7.69 -5.20 13.47
CA LEU A 85 -8.91 -4.43 13.75
C LEU A 85 -9.13 -3.35 12.70
N TRP A 86 -8.06 -2.67 12.28
CA TRP A 86 -8.12 -1.68 11.19
C TRP A 86 -8.58 -2.33 9.89
N LEU A 87 -8.00 -3.47 9.48
CA LEU A 87 -8.41 -4.19 8.26
C LEU A 87 -9.87 -4.63 8.31
N GLU A 88 -10.33 -5.18 9.43
CA GLU A 88 -11.72 -5.61 9.61
C GLU A 88 -12.70 -4.43 9.51
N HIS A 89 -12.40 -3.31 10.18
CA HIS A 89 -13.21 -2.09 10.12
C HIS A 89 -13.21 -1.47 8.71
N SER A 90 -12.04 -1.34 8.09
CA SER A 90 -11.90 -0.80 6.73
C SER A 90 -12.61 -1.68 5.71
N PHE A 91 -12.56 -3.01 5.86
CA PHE A 91 -13.30 -3.92 4.99
C PHE A 91 -14.82 -3.75 5.15
N LEU A 92 -15.32 -3.65 6.37
CA LEU A 92 -16.75 -3.38 6.63
C LEU A 92 -17.18 -2.03 6.05
N TYR A 93 -16.38 -0.99 6.23
CA TYR A 93 -16.63 0.33 5.68
C TYR A 93 -16.70 0.30 4.14
N LEU A 94 -15.78 -0.39 3.47
CA LEU A 94 -15.81 -0.56 2.02
C LEU A 94 -17.00 -1.41 1.54
N LEU A 95 -17.51 -2.35 2.35
CA LEU A 95 -18.76 -3.06 2.06
C LEU A 95 -19.99 -2.14 2.10
N GLU A 96 -19.99 -1.13 2.98
CA GLU A 96 -21.04 -0.11 3.03
C GLU A 96 -20.96 0.82 1.81
N ILE A 97 -19.75 1.24 1.44
CA ILE A 97 -19.48 2.13 0.30
C ILE A 97 -19.82 1.46 -1.04
N PHE A 98 -19.35 0.23 -1.28
CA PHE A 98 -19.45 -0.43 -2.59
C PHE A 98 -20.60 -1.44 -2.68
N GLY A 99 -21.16 -1.83 -1.54
CA GLY A 99 -22.31 -2.72 -1.45
C GLY A 99 -21.94 -4.20 -1.41
N ARG A 100 -22.49 -4.89 -0.42
CA ARG A 100 -22.27 -6.33 -0.17
C ARG A 100 -22.53 -7.21 -1.40
N THR A 101 -23.64 -7.01 -2.12
CA THR A 101 -24.00 -7.82 -3.29
C THR A 101 -23.00 -7.65 -4.43
N THR A 102 -22.53 -6.41 -4.66
CA THR A 102 -21.53 -6.11 -5.68
C THR A 102 -20.23 -6.82 -5.34
N THR A 103 -19.73 -6.66 -4.11
CA THR A 103 -18.49 -7.30 -3.64
C THR A 103 -18.55 -8.82 -3.72
N LYS A 104 -19.71 -9.42 -3.44
CA LYS A 104 -19.90 -10.88 -3.49
C LYS A 104 -19.83 -11.47 -4.89
N ASN A 105 -20.30 -10.71 -5.88
CA ASN A 105 -20.43 -11.17 -7.27
C ASN A 105 -19.35 -10.62 -8.20
N LYS A 106 -18.57 -9.63 -7.75
CA LYS A 106 -17.50 -9.02 -8.55
C LYS A 106 -16.52 -10.11 -8.98
N ARG A 107 -16.26 -10.19 -10.29
CA ARG A 107 -15.26 -11.12 -10.84
C ARG A 107 -13.87 -10.62 -10.44
N VAL A 108 -13.02 -11.54 -9.96
CA VAL A 108 -11.59 -11.27 -9.77
C VAL A 108 -10.89 -11.43 -11.11
N LEU A 109 -10.22 -10.38 -11.58
CA LEU A 109 -9.36 -10.43 -12.77
C LEU A 109 -7.99 -10.94 -12.35
N VAL A 110 -7.36 -11.74 -13.23
CA VAL A 110 -6.03 -12.32 -12.99
C VAL A 110 -5.12 -12.01 -14.19
N PRO A 111 -3.78 -12.06 -14.05
CA PRO A 111 -2.83 -11.76 -15.12
C PRO A 111 -2.81 -12.86 -16.20
N ASP A 112 -3.90 -12.96 -16.96
CA ASP A 112 -4.04 -13.84 -18.11
C ASP A 112 -4.59 -13.09 -19.33
N SER A 113 -4.36 -13.66 -20.51
CA SER A 113 -4.76 -13.05 -21.80
C SER A 113 -6.27 -13.03 -22.06
N ASN A 114 -7.08 -13.79 -21.31
CA ASN A 114 -8.54 -13.72 -21.39
C ASN A 114 -9.07 -12.50 -20.63
N HIS A 115 -8.43 -12.12 -19.52
CA HIS A 115 -8.78 -10.92 -18.76
C HIS A 115 -8.11 -9.66 -19.31
N PHE A 116 -6.85 -9.78 -19.75
CA PHE A 116 -6.05 -8.70 -20.31
C PHE A 116 -5.57 -9.06 -21.72
N PRO A 117 -6.44 -8.98 -22.75
CA PRO A 117 -6.09 -9.23 -24.14
C PRO A 117 -5.31 -8.04 -24.75
N VAL A 118 -4.25 -7.63 -24.07
CA VAL A 118 -3.39 -6.49 -24.44
C VAL A 118 -2.02 -7.02 -24.87
N VAL A 119 -1.47 -6.44 -25.93
CA VAL A 119 -0.08 -6.68 -26.32
C VAL A 119 0.79 -5.72 -25.52
N TYR A 120 1.47 -6.26 -24.51
CA TYR A 120 2.39 -5.48 -23.68
C TYR A 120 3.76 -5.40 -24.35
N ASP A 121 4.03 -4.28 -25.01
CA ASP A 121 5.24 -4.00 -25.78
C ASP A 121 6.07 -2.83 -25.23
N GLY A 122 5.74 -2.34 -24.02
CA GLY A 122 6.37 -1.17 -23.42
C GLY A 122 5.84 0.17 -23.93
N SER A 123 4.84 0.18 -24.82
CA SER A 123 4.27 1.41 -25.36
C SER A 123 3.18 2.00 -24.46
N GLU A 124 2.98 3.32 -24.56
CA GLU A 124 1.82 4.00 -23.96
C GLU A 124 0.48 3.42 -24.44
N ARG A 125 0.43 2.90 -25.68
CA ARG A 125 -0.77 2.23 -26.21
C ARG A 125 -1.17 1.06 -25.33
N SER A 126 -0.21 0.27 -24.85
CA SER A 126 -0.49 -0.87 -23.97
C SER A 126 -1.10 -0.41 -22.63
N ALA A 127 -0.64 0.73 -22.09
CA ALA A 127 -1.22 1.36 -20.91
C ALA A 127 -2.64 1.90 -21.18
N TYR A 128 -2.90 2.53 -22.32
CA TYR A 128 -4.25 2.99 -22.69
C TYR A 128 -5.25 1.84 -22.85
N GLU A 129 -4.86 0.73 -23.50
CA GLU A 129 -5.73 -0.44 -23.61
C GLU A 129 -5.98 -1.08 -22.24
N THR A 130 -4.95 -1.10 -21.37
CA THR A 130 -5.10 -1.57 -19.98
C THR A 130 -6.05 -0.67 -19.19
N LEU A 131 -5.94 0.65 -19.31
CA LEU A 131 -6.85 1.61 -18.67
C LEU A 131 -8.30 1.37 -19.03
N LYS A 132 -8.63 1.03 -20.28
CA LYS A 132 -10.02 0.70 -20.66
C LYS A 132 -10.56 -0.48 -19.86
N ILE A 133 -9.76 -1.53 -19.69
CA ILE A 133 -10.13 -2.74 -18.95
C ILE A 133 -10.31 -2.43 -17.46
N VAL A 134 -9.34 -1.73 -16.86
CA VAL A 134 -9.36 -1.37 -15.43
C VAL A 134 -10.53 -0.42 -15.14
N ALA A 135 -10.71 0.65 -15.91
CA ALA A 135 -11.80 1.59 -15.75
C ALA A 135 -13.17 0.91 -15.89
N GLN A 136 -13.32 0.02 -16.87
CA GLN A 136 -14.54 -0.77 -17.02
C GLN A 136 -14.81 -1.67 -15.81
N GLN A 137 -13.79 -2.37 -15.30
CA GLN A 137 -13.89 -3.24 -14.14
C GLN A 137 -14.29 -2.47 -12.86
N MET A 138 -13.78 -1.25 -12.74
CA MET A 138 -14.03 -0.32 -11.63
C MET A 138 -15.28 0.56 -11.84
N GLU A 139 -16.01 0.35 -12.93
CA GLU A 139 -17.25 1.06 -13.25
C GLU A 139 -17.04 2.59 -13.35
N VAL A 140 -15.89 3.02 -13.88
CA VAL A 140 -15.60 4.42 -14.20
C VAL A 140 -15.61 4.59 -15.72
N PRO A 141 -16.35 5.58 -16.27
CA PRO A 141 -16.30 5.85 -17.70
C PRO A 141 -14.87 6.16 -18.16
N PHE A 142 -14.34 5.37 -19.08
CA PHE A 142 -13.00 5.59 -19.63
C PHE A 142 -12.81 7.02 -20.18
N ASN A 143 -13.86 7.58 -20.79
CA ASN A 143 -13.83 8.93 -21.35
C ASN A 143 -13.83 10.06 -20.29
N SER A 144 -14.04 9.74 -19.01
CA SER A 144 -13.82 10.69 -17.92
C SER A 144 -12.40 10.63 -17.35
N ILE A 145 -11.52 9.79 -17.91
CA ILE A 145 -10.12 9.68 -17.48
C ILE A 145 -9.20 10.14 -18.60
N LYS A 146 -8.32 11.09 -18.29
CA LYS A 146 -7.18 11.47 -19.12
C LYS A 146 -5.93 10.83 -18.54
N LEU A 147 -5.24 10.03 -19.36
CA LEU A 147 -3.99 9.37 -19.01
C LEU A 147 -2.81 10.13 -19.60
N ASP A 148 -1.88 10.55 -18.75
CA ASP A 148 -0.63 11.21 -19.11
C ASP A 148 0.57 10.36 -18.64
N PHE A 149 1.78 10.69 -19.10
CA PHE A 149 3.01 9.96 -18.78
C PHE A 149 4.15 10.90 -18.44
N TYR A 150 5.01 10.51 -17.51
CA TYR A 150 6.21 11.25 -17.16
C TYR A 150 7.46 10.37 -17.12
N ASP A 151 8.59 11.02 -17.42
CA ASP A 151 9.92 10.50 -17.12
C ASP A 151 10.26 10.81 -15.65
N GLU A 152 11.12 10.01 -15.01
CA GLU A 152 11.41 9.98 -13.56
C GLU A 152 11.94 11.28 -12.91
N ASP A 153 11.95 12.40 -13.65
CA ASP A 153 12.35 13.74 -13.20
C ASP A 153 11.22 14.51 -12.47
N LEU A 154 10.05 13.90 -12.26
CA LEU A 154 8.93 14.48 -11.50
C LEU A 154 9.12 14.34 -9.97
N GLN A 155 10.32 14.70 -9.48
CA GLN A 155 10.74 14.60 -8.08
C GLN A 155 10.19 15.72 -7.16
N TYR A 156 9.39 16.65 -7.67
CA TYR A 156 9.19 17.95 -7.00
C TYR A 156 7.82 18.20 -6.37
N ILE A 157 6.91 17.21 -6.32
CA ILE A 157 5.54 17.47 -5.81
C ILE A 157 5.08 16.47 -4.72
N THR A 158 5.72 15.32 -4.54
CA THR A 158 5.31 14.33 -3.54
C THR A 158 6.51 13.65 -2.88
N ASP A 159 6.41 13.31 -1.59
CA ASP A 159 7.41 12.48 -0.90
C ASP A 159 7.45 11.08 -1.54
N GLY A 160 8.42 10.85 -2.42
CA GLY A 160 8.64 9.58 -3.11
C GLY A 160 8.62 9.70 -4.64
N ASN A 161 8.91 8.59 -5.32
CA ASN A 161 8.83 8.45 -6.77
C ASN A 161 7.59 7.59 -7.08
N PRO A 162 6.37 8.14 -7.03
CA PRO A 162 5.16 7.35 -7.18
C PRO A 162 5.08 6.76 -8.59
N ALA A 163 4.48 5.58 -8.73
CA ALA A 163 4.28 4.93 -10.03
C ALA A 163 3.13 5.57 -10.84
N GLY A 164 2.21 6.23 -10.14
CA GLY A 164 1.13 7.02 -10.72
C GLY A 164 0.67 8.17 -9.82
N LEU A 165 -0.12 9.09 -10.39
CA LEU A 165 -0.62 10.27 -9.69
C LEU A 165 -2.06 10.61 -10.13
N TYR A 166 -2.95 10.80 -9.16
CA TYR A 166 -4.29 11.35 -9.33
C TYR A 166 -4.32 12.85 -9.01
N TRP A 167 -4.82 13.67 -9.94
CA TRP A 167 -4.85 15.14 -9.78
C TRP A 167 -6.22 15.73 -9.43
N GLY A 168 -7.20 14.89 -9.07
CA GLY A 168 -8.56 15.38 -8.81
C GLY A 168 -9.40 15.53 -10.08
N LYS A 169 -10.55 16.20 -9.90
CA LYS A 169 -11.55 16.44 -10.95
C LYS A 169 -11.46 17.89 -11.45
N HIS A 170 -11.08 18.08 -12.71
CA HIS A 170 -11.03 19.42 -13.35
C HIS A 170 -12.44 19.94 -13.73
N GLU A 171 -12.53 21.21 -14.12
CA GLU A 171 -13.78 21.92 -14.48
C GLU A 171 -14.66 21.18 -15.52
N ASN A 172 -14.08 20.26 -16.30
CA ASN A 172 -14.78 19.47 -17.33
C ASN A 172 -15.25 18.08 -16.87
N ASN A 173 -15.20 17.75 -15.57
CA ASN A 173 -15.44 16.39 -15.04
C ASN A 173 -14.47 15.32 -15.57
N ILE A 174 -13.26 15.71 -15.94
CA ILE A 174 -12.19 14.80 -16.37
C ILE A 174 -11.23 14.60 -15.20
N PHE A 175 -10.96 13.34 -14.86
CA PHE A 175 -9.95 12.90 -13.92
C PHE A 175 -8.62 12.73 -14.64
N GLU A 176 -7.55 13.30 -14.10
CA GLU A 176 -6.20 13.14 -14.66
C GLU A 176 -5.42 12.10 -13.86
N ILE A 177 -4.91 11.09 -14.56
CA ILE A 177 -4.04 10.04 -14.04
C ILE A 177 -2.74 10.12 -14.82
N SER A 178 -1.61 10.18 -14.12
CA SER A 178 -0.28 10.10 -14.75
C SER A 178 0.39 8.78 -14.40
N LEU A 179 1.14 8.17 -15.33
CA LEU A 179 1.98 6.99 -15.06
C LEU A 179 3.45 7.26 -15.35
N ALA A 180 4.34 6.70 -14.53
CA ALA A 180 5.77 6.69 -14.82
C ALA A 180 6.05 5.84 -16.09
N ARG A 181 6.89 6.34 -17.00
CA ARG A 181 7.25 5.58 -18.21
C ARG A 181 8.00 4.29 -17.91
N THR A 182 8.64 4.19 -16.75
CA THR A 182 9.41 3.01 -16.34
C THR A 182 8.54 1.79 -16.05
N ILE A 183 7.28 1.98 -15.62
CA ILE A 183 6.35 0.87 -15.38
C ILE A 183 5.74 0.30 -16.67
N LEU A 184 5.91 0.94 -17.83
CA LEU A 184 5.29 0.50 -19.09
C LEU A 184 5.76 -0.90 -19.54
N LYS A 185 6.90 -1.36 -19.02
CA LYS A 185 7.46 -2.70 -19.29
C LYS A 185 6.95 -3.77 -18.33
N GLU A 186 6.19 -3.39 -17.30
CA GLU A 186 5.75 -4.24 -16.21
C GLU A 186 4.20 -4.31 -16.21
N PRO A 187 3.58 -5.27 -16.92
CA PRO A 187 2.13 -5.31 -17.12
C PRO A 187 1.31 -5.31 -15.84
N GLU A 188 1.72 -6.08 -14.84
CA GLU A 188 1.02 -6.15 -13.55
C GLU A 188 1.13 -4.84 -12.77
N GLU A 189 2.23 -4.09 -12.90
CA GLU A 189 2.39 -2.78 -12.26
C GLU A 189 1.48 -1.74 -12.93
N ILE A 190 1.36 -1.74 -14.26
CA ILE A 190 0.40 -0.87 -14.96
C ILE A 190 -1.02 -1.13 -14.43
N VAL A 191 -1.42 -2.39 -14.28
CA VAL A 191 -2.76 -2.72 -13.78
C VAL A 191 -2.94 -2.28 -12.33
N GLY A 192 -1.98 -2.59 -11.45
CA GLY A 192 -2.05 -2.24 -10.03
C GLY A 192 -2.07 -0.73 -9.79
N THR A 193 -1.21 0.02 -10.48
CA THR A 193 -1.18 1.48 -10.40
C THR A 193 -2.48 2.08 -10.92
N LEU A 194 -2.95 1.69 -12.11
CA LEU A 194 -4.22 2.20 -12.62
C LEU A 194 -5.40 1.86 -11.72
N ALA A 195 -5.42 0.67 -11.12
CA ALA A 195 -6.46 0.28 -10.17
C ALA A 195 -6.45 1.17 -8.92
N HIS A 196 -5.27 1.47 -8.38
CA HIS A 196 -5.09 2.37 -7.25
C HIS A 196 -5.55 3.80 -7.58
N GLU A 197 -5.08 4.37 -8.70
CA GLU A 197 -5.45 5.74 -9.09
C GLU A 197 -6.96 5.87 -9.40
N ILE A 198 -7.58 4.83 -9.94
CA ILE A 198 -9.03 4.82 -10.17
C ILE A 198 -9.80 4.58 -8.86
N ALA A 199 -9.21 3.92 -7.87
CA ALA A 199 -9.82 3.82 -6.53
C ALA A 199 -9.93 5.21 -5.88
N HIS A 200 -8.96 6.11 -6.06
CA HIS A 200 -9.11 7.53 -5.69
C HIS A 200 -10.32 8.18 -6.34
N VAL A 201 -10.59 7.90 -7.63
CA VAL A 201 -11.81 8.37 -8.30
C VAL A 201 -13.07 7.80 -7.63
N LYS A 202 -13.09 6.51 -7.29
CA LYS A 202 -14.25 5.86 -6.64
C LYS A 202 -14.51 6.37 -5.23
N LEU A 203 -13.46 6.66 -4.47
CA LEU A 203 -13.57 7.07 -3.07
C LEU A 203 -13.77 8.60 -2.96
N LEU A 204 -12.85 9.38 -3.53
CA LEU A 204 -12.84 10.84 -3.42
C LEU A 204 -13.58 11.51 -4.58
N GLY A 205 -13.33 11.09 -5.82
CA GLY A 205 -13.95 11.68 -7.01
C GLY A 205 -15.48 11.55 -7.07
N GLU A 206 -16.02 10.48 -6.47
CA GLU A 206 -17.46 10.23 -6.31
C GLU A 206 -18.01 10.69 -4.94
N ASN A 207 -17.19 11.34 -4.11
CA ASN A 207 -17.54 11.82 -2.76
C ASN A 207 -18.09 10.70 -1.85
N ARG A 208 -17.49 9.52 -1.89
CA ARG A 208 -17.81 8.41 -0.98
C ARG A 208 -16.98 8.46 0.31
N MET A 209 -15.88 9.20 0.29
CA MET A 209 -15.00 9.52 1.42
C MET A 209 -14.62 11.00 1.39
N GLU A 210 -14.41 11.58 2.57
CA GLU A 210 -13.99 12.99 2.71
C GLU A 210 -12.47 13.14 2.76
N GLU A 211 -11.79 12.22 3.45
CA GLU A 211 -10.33 12.25 3.62
C GLU A 211 -9.67 11.17 2.77
N ASN A 212 -8.51 11.51 2.20
CA ASN A 212 -7.70 10.55 1.47
C ASN A 212 -7.03 9.58 2.45
N ASP A 213 -7.22 8.28 2.24
CA ASP A 213 -6.50 7.22 2.93
C ASP A 213 -5.99 6.22 1.87
N GLU A 214 -4.68 6.21 1.70
CA GLU A 214 -4.00 5.42 0.69
C GLU A 214 -4.06 3.92 0.96
N LYS A 215 -4.10 3.49 2.24
CA LYS A 215 -4.30 2.08 2.60
C LYS A 215 -5.73 1.64 2.28
N ILE A 216 -6.73 2.49 2.54
CA ILE A 216 -8.12 2.21 2.13
C ILE A 216 -8.24 2.18 0.60
N THR A 217 -7.53 3.07 -0.09
CA THR A 217 -7.47 3.12 -1.56
C THR A 217 -6.90 1.84 -2.15
N ASP A 218 -5.80 1.33 -1.59
CA ASP A 218 -5.27 0.01 -1.92
C ASP A 218 -6.31 -1.09 -1.69
N LEU A 219 -6.91 -1.13 -0.49
CA LEU A 219 -7.90 -2.15 -0.15
C LEU A 219 -9.12 -2.10 -1.08
N ALA A 220 -9.53 -0.92 -1.54
CA ALA A 220 -10.64 -0.74 -2.47
C ALA A 220 -10.43 -1.45 -3.81
N THR A 221 -9.20 -1.58 -4.29
CA THR A 221 -8.90 -2.33 -5.53
C THR A 221 -9.37 -3.79 -5.47
N MET A 222 -9.33 -4.41 -4.28
CA MET A 222 -9.84 -5.76 -4.04
C MET A 222 -11.35 -5.87 -4.26
N PHE A 223 -12.11 -4.85 -3.88
CA PHE A 223 -13.57 -4.82 -4.02
C PHE A 223 -14.01 -4.73 -5.49
N PHE A 224 -13.10 -4.31 -6.37
CA PHE A 224 -13.25 -4.35 -7.82
C PHE A 224 -12.54 -5.54 -8.45
N GLY A 225 -12.07 -6.52 -7.68
CA GLY A 225 -11.46 -7.74 -8.20
C GLY A 225 -10.08 -7.53 -8.83
N LEU A 226 -9.37 -6.47 -8.45
CA LEU A 226 -8.05 -6.11 -8.97
C LEU A 226 -6.93 -6.20 -7.92
N GLY A 227 -7.27 -6.51 -6.66
CA GLY A 227 -6.29 -6.52 -5.55
C GLY A 227 -5.09 -7.45 -5.74
N ILE A 228 -5.15 -8.45 -6.63
CA ILE A 228 -4.00 -9.34 -6.91
C ILE A 228 -2.81 -8.54 -7.45
N PHE A 229 -3.07 -7.56 -8.31
CA PHE A 229 -2.04 -6.74 -8.94
C PHE A 229 -1.33 -5.86 -7.90
N ASN A 230 -2.08 -5.20 -7.03
CA ASN A 230 -1.54 -4.40 -5.93
C ASN A 230 -0.79 -5.26 -4.89
N ALA A 231 -1.34 -6.41 -4.51
CA ALA A 231 -0.69 -7.32 -3.57
C ALA A 231 0.62 -7.91 -4.10
N ASN A 232 0.69 -8.23 -5.39
CA ASN A 232 1.91 -8.72 -6.02
C ASN A 232 2.94 -7.58 -6.18
N ALA A 233 2.50 -6.35 -6.45
CA ALA A 233 3.36 -5.17 -6.54
C ALA A 233 4.00 -4.81 -5.18
N ALA A 234 3.25 -4.97 -4.07
CA ALA A 234 3.74 -4.74 -2.71
C ALA A 234 4.96 -5.63 -2.34
N LEU A 235 5.22 -6.72 -3.07
CA LEU A 235 6.37 -7.61 -2.86
C LEU A 235 7.58 -7.31 -3.76
N LYS A 236 7.44 -6.50 -4.83
CA LYS A 236 8.52 -6.25 -5.80
C LYS A 236 9.67 -5.37 -5.27
N THR A 237 9.63 -4.95 -4.00
CA THR A 237 10.68 -4.20 -3.30
C THR A 237 11.89 -5.07 -2.93
N PHE A 238 12.70 -5.47 -3.91
CA PHE A 238 14.07 -5.96 -3.65
C PHE A 238 15.03 -5.54 -4.76
N ASN A 239 15.75 -4.42 -4.57
CA ASN A 239 17.23 -4.37 -4.61
C ASN A 239 17.89 -2.96 -4.55
N HIS A 240 17.20 -1.82 -4.70
CA HIS A 240 17.91 -0.51 -4.82
C HIS A 240 17.22 0.72 -4.18
N GLY A 241 16.45 0.54 -3.09
CA GLY A 241 15.83 1.66 -2.35
C GLY A 241 14.38 1.42 -1.98
N TRP A 242 13.84 2.23 -1.06
CA TRP A 242 12.45 2.18 -0.63
C TRP A 242 11.57 2.83 -1.70
N SER A 243 10.87 2.04 -2.49
CA SER A 243 9.64 2.46 -3.15
C SER A 243 8.65 1.32 -3.00
N THR A 244 7.84 1.37 -1.94
CA THR A 244 6.72 0.44 -1.78
C THR A 244 5.67 0.81 -2.82
N ALA A 245 5.51 -0.01 -3.86
CA ALA A 245 4.36 0.12 -4.75
C ALA A 245 3.12 -0.38 -3.99
N GLY A 246 2.58 0.47 -3.10
CA GLY A 246 1.44 0.18 -2.23
C GLY A 246 1.71 0.49 -0.75
N TYR A 247 0.63 0.68 0.00
CA TYR A 247 0.60 1.10 1.39
C TYR A 247 0.26 -0.05 2.35
N LEU A 248 -0.34 -1.14 1.83
CA LEU A 248 -0.53 -2.38 2.56
C LEU A 248 0.69 -3.31 2.42
N THR A 249 1.15 -3.83 3.55
CA THR A 249 2.17 -4.87 3.63
C THR A 249 1.67 -6.20 3.08
N GLN A 250 2.62 -7.10 2.79
CA GLN A 250 2.33 -8.48 2.37
C GLN A 250 1.38 -9.22 3.32
N MET A 251 1.58 -9.09 4.63
CA MET A 251 0.76 -9.74 5.66
C MET A 251 -0.64 -9.13 5.72
N GLU A 252 -0.74 -7.79 5.62
CA GLU A 252 -2.03 -7.09 5.55
C GLU A 252 -2.83 -7.52 4.30
N TRP A 253 -2.19 -7.66 3.13
CA TRP A 253 -2.82 -8.21 1.93
C TRP A 253 -3.30 -9.65 2.13
N GLY A 254 -2.48 -10.51 2.73
CA GLY A 254 -2.85 -11.89 3.05
C GLY A 254 -4.12 -11.96 3.92
N TYR A 255 -4.16 -11.16 4.98
CA TYR A 255 -5.33 -11.07 5.87
C TYR A 255 -6.56 -10.49 5.15
N ALA A 256 -6.40 -9.43 4.35
CA ALA A 256 -7.47 -8.83 3.57
C ALA A 256 -8.10 -9.83 2.57
N PHE A 257 -7.29 -10.64 1.88
CA PHE A 257 -7.82 -11.69 1.01
C PHE A 257 -8.55 -12.78 1.78
N ALA A 258 -8.15 -13.05 3.02
CA ALA A 258 -8.85 -14.02 3.86
C ALA A 258 -10.23 -13.48 4.29
N LEU A 259 -10.33 -12.19 4.64
CA LEU A 259 -11.62 -11.51 4.83
C LEU A 259 -12.49 -11.61 3.58
N PHE A 260 -11.92 -11.32 2.42
CA PHE A 260 -12.62 -11.34 1.13
C PHE A 260 -13.15 -12.73 0.77
N ALA A 261 -12.32 -13.77 0.86
CA ALA A 261 -12.74 -15.14 0.60
C ALA A 261 -13.79 -15.63 1.60
N ASN A 262 -13.64 -15.29 2.90
CA ASN A 262 -14.62 -15.65 3.93
C ASN A 262 -15.98 -14.95 3.70
N PHE A 263 -15.97 -13.65 3.37
CA PHE A 263 -17.17 -12.89 3.03
C PHE A 263 -17.90 -13.49 1.82
N ARG A 264 -17.14 -13.90 0.79
CA ARG A 264 -17.66 -14.52 -0.43
C ARG A 264 -18.01 -16.00 -0.29
N LYS A 265 -17.65 -16.62 0.84
CA LYS A 265 -17.78 -18.07 1.09
C LYS A 265 -17.03 -18.91 0.05
N GLU A 266 -15.85 -18.43 -0.36
CA GLU A 266 -14.96 -19.12 -1.30
C GLU A 266 -13.98 -20.00 -0.53
N THR A 267 -14.12 -21.32 -0.64
CA THR A 267 -13.22 -22.30 0.03
C THR A 267 -12.05 -22.74 -0.85
N ALA A 268 -12.14 -22.54 -2.17
CA ALA A 268 -11.11 -22.89 -3.15
C ALA A 268 -11.20 -21.94 -4.34
N ALA A 269 -10.71 -20.72 -4.15
CA ALA A 269 -10.73 -19.68 -5.17
C ALA A 269 -9.61 -19.87 -6.21
N PRO A 270 -9.92 -20.00 -7.52
CA PRO A 270 -8.90 -20.14 -8.56
C PRO A 270 -7.93 -18.94 -8.65
N TRP A 271 -8.39 -17.76 -8.24
CA TRP A 271 -7.59 -16.54 -8.26
C TRP A 271 -6.42 -16.57 -7.26
N LEU A 272 -6.46 -17.47 -6.26
CA LEU A 272 -5.35 -17.69 -5.32
C LEU A 272 -4.08 -18.23 -5.99
N ASP A 273 -4.17 -18.82 -7.18
CA ASP A 273 -3.01 -19.31 -7.92
C ASP A 273 -2.18 -18.21 -8.57
N TYR A 274 -2.71 -16.98 -8.59
CA TYR A 274 -2.06 -15.80 -9.15
C TYR A 274 -1.47 -14.87 -8.09
N LEU A 275 -1.67 -15.17 -6.80
CA LEU A 275 -0.98 -14.47 -5.72
C LEU A 275 0.46 -14.93 -5.62
N CYS A 276 1.36 -14.00 -5.31
CA CYS A 276 2.73 -14.32 -4.96
C CYS A 276 2.80 -15.25 -3.75
N THR A 277 3.85 -16.07 -3.69
CA THR A 277 3.98 -17.18 -2.72
C THR A 277 3.76 -16.74 -1.28
N ASN A 278 4.27 -15.56 -0.91
CA ASN A 278 4.23 -15.10 0.47
C ASN A 278 2.84 -14.57 0.87
N VAL A 279 2.20 -13.73 0.04
CA VAL A 279 0.81 -13.29 0.28
C VAL A 279 -0.12 -14.51 0.33
N LYS A 280 0.12 -15.53 -0.51
CA LYS A 280 -0.64 -16.79 -0.47
C LYS A 280 -0.43 -17.57 0.83
N ALA A 281 0.77 -17.52 1.42
CA ALA A 281 1.05 -18.13 2.72
C ALA A 281 0.31 -17.39 3.84
N ASP A 282 0.42 -16.06 3.88
CA ASP A 282 -0.26 -15.21 4.87
C ASP A 282 -1.78 -15.31 4.76
N TYR A 283 -2.32 -15.44 3.55
CA TYR A 283 -3.74 -15.74 3.32
C TYR A 283 -4.16 -17.06 3.96
N ARG A 284 -3.38 -18.13 3.79
CA ARG A 284 -3.71 -19.45 4.35
C ARG A 284 -3.68 -19.42 5.86
N GLN A 285 -2.67 -18.78 6.45
CA GLN A 285 -2.59 -18.59 7.89
C GLN A 285 -3.78 -17.78 8.41
N SER A 286 -4.13 -16.68 7.74
CA SER A 286 -5.28 -15.84 8.08
C SER A 286 -6.62 -16.60 7.98
N GLN A 287 -6.80 -17.44 6.96
CA GLN A 287 -7.98 -18.30 6.83
C GLN A 287 -8.12 -19.26 8.00
N LEU A 288 -7.01 -19.92 8.38
CA LEU A 288 -6.98 -20.81 9.55
C LEU A 288 -7.37 -20.03 10.81
N PHE A 289 -6.72 -18.88 11.06
CA PHE A 289 -7.00 -18.03 12.21
C PHE A 289 -8.48 -17.60 12.30
N ILE A 290 -9.06 -17.09 11.20
CA ILE A 290 -10.47 -16.67 11.15
C ILE A 290 -11.41 -17.85 11.44
N SER A 291 -11.13 -19.02 10.85
CA SER A 291 -11.97 -20.21 11.01
C SER A 291 -11.91 -20.80 12.43
N SER A 292 -10.73 -20.87 13.04
CA SER A 292 -10.50 -21.45 14.36
C SER A 292 -11.06 -20.59 15.49
N ASN A 293 -11.08 -19.27 15.31
CA ASN A 293 -11.56 -18.34 16.34
C ASN A 293 -13.05 -17.98 16.19
N GLY A 294 -13.74 -18.51 15.17
CA GLY A 294 -15.17 -18.26 14.94
C GLY A 294 -15.48 -16.77 14.81
N LEU A 295 -14.55 -15.99 14.26
CA LEU A 295 -14.72 -14.53 14.13
C LEU A 295 -15.89 -14.23 13.20
N ASN A 296 -17.00 -13.82 13.78
CA ASN A 296 -18.20 -13.40 13.04
C ASN A 296 -18.10 -11.92 12.66
N ILE A 297 -17.16 -11.62 11.76
CA ILE A 297 -16.84 -10.26 11.32
C ILE A 297 -18.00 -9.65 10.52
N PHE A 298 -18.85 -10.47 9.89
CA PHE A 298 -19.83 -10.04 8.89
C PHE A 298 -21.31 -10.25 9.28
N GLU A 299 -21.57 -10.78 10.47
CA GLU A 299 -22.91 -10.97 11.05
C GLU A 299 -23.45 -9.71 11.73
#